data_AF-A0A7Y7PP14-F1
#
_entry.id   AF-A0A7Y7PP14-F1
#
_cell.length_a   1.000
_cell.length_b   1.000
_cell.length_c   1.000
_cell.angle_alpha   90.00
_cell.angle_beta   90.00
_cell.angle_gamma   90.00
#
_symmetry.space_group_name_H-M   'P 1'
#
loop_
_entity.id
_entity.type
_entity.pdbx_description
1 polymer ?
#
loop_
_entity_poly.entity_id
_entity_poly.type
_entity_poly.pdbx_seq_one_letter_code
_entity_poly.pdbx_strand_id
1 'polypeptide(L)'
;MSRIVYLLPYLLLLAAYLIAKLCYAAADTADVRWLLAPNNALVEVLLSSGSEFVPGRGYVHPGLGIVIDKSCAGGNFGLLSVLVLTTTYLWQRGPRPALVLPALLLLSYPLTLFVNAARIAGAVRLGQLLPPALAPGWLHEAQGALVYLFFLVAAYVALRQLLPKTASH
;
A
#
# COMPACT_ATOMS: atom_id res chain seq x y z
N MET A 1 29.93 21.36 7.52
CA MET A 1 29.24 20.49 6.54
C MET A 1 27.79 20.34 6.97
N SER A 2 26.93 21.04 6.24
CA SER A 2 25.77 21.75 6.78
C SER A 2 24.46 21.03 6.51
N ARG A 3 23.40 21.47 7.19
CA ARG A 3 22.00 20.98 7.14
C ARG A 3 21.51 20.50 5.77
N ILE A 4 22.03 21.03 4.67
CA ILE A 4 21.76 20.61 3.28
C ILE A 4 21.97 19.11 3.06
N VAL A 5 23.06 18.51 3.58
CA VAL A 5 23.34 17.07 3.39
C VAL A 5 22.29 16.19 4.07
N TYR A 6 21.72 16.67 5.18
CA TYR A 6 20.66 15.97 5.91
C TYR A 6 19.28 16.17 5.27
N LEU A 7 19.01 17.32 4.64
CA LEU A 7 17.72 17.64 4.02
C LEU A 7 17.57 17.06 2.61
N LEU A 8 18.67 16.99 1.85
CA LEU A 8 18.67 16.48 0.47
C LEU A 8 17.98 15.11 0.31
N PRO A 9 18.26 14.06 1.11
CA PRO A 9 17.60 12.77 0.94
C PRO A 9 16.08 12.83 1.19
N TYR A 10 15.60 13.71 2.09
CA TYR A 10 14.16 13.89 2.30
C TYR A 10 13.50 14.59 1.12
N LEU A 11 14.15 15.60 0.54
CA LEU A 11 13.63 16.29 -0.64
C LEU A 11 13.59 15.38 -1.87
N LEU A 12 14.64 14.57 -2.08
CA LEU A 12 14.68 13.58 -3.16
C LEU A 12 13.61 12.50 -2.98
N LEU A 13 13.43 12.01 -1.76
CA LEU A 13 12.37 11.04 -1.43
C LEU A 13 10.98 11.63 -1.69
N LEU A 14 10.74 12.87 -1.26
CA LEU A 14 9.47 13.56 -1.51
C LEU A 14 9.22 13.77 -3.00
N ALA A 15 10.23 14.21 -3.76
CA ALA A 15 10.11 14.37 -5.20
C ALA A 15 9.82 13.04 -5.90
N ALA A 16 10.53 11.96 -5.54
CA ALA A 16 10.29 10.62 -6.06
C ALA A 16 8.88 10.12 -5.73
N TYR A 17 8.41 10.34 -4.50
CA TYR A 17 7.04 10.02 -4.09
C TYR A 17 6.01 10.77 -4.92
N LEU A 18 6.18 12.08 -5.11
CA LEU A 18 5.24 12.90 -5.88
C LEU A 18 5.19 12.47 -7.35
N ILE A 19 6.35 12.24 -7.97
CA ILE A 19 6.43 11.74 -9.35
C ILE A 19 5.71 10.39 -9.46
N ALA A 20 6.04 9.44 -8.60
CA ALA A 20 5.42 8.12 -8.60
C ALA A 20 3.91 8.19 -8.33
N LYS A 21 3.47 9.08 -7.45
CA LYS A 21 2.06 9.34 -7.15
C LYS A 21 1.32 9.89 -8.36
N LEU A 22 1.93 10.82 -9.10
CA LEU A 22 1.36 11.37 -10.34
C LEU A 22 1.31 10.33 -11.46
N CYS A 23 2.39 9.56 -11.65
CA CYS A 23 2.39 8.44 -12.60
C CYS A 23 1.32 7.41 -12.27
N TYR A 24 1.19 7.02 -11.00
CA TYR A 24 0.14 6.11 -10.56
C TYR A 24 -1.26 6.72 -10.72
N ALA A 25 -1.42 8.02 -10.49
CA ALA A 25 -2.69 8.70 -10.72
C ALA A 25 -3.08 8.69 -12.21
N ALA A 26 -2.12 8.81 -13.13
CA ALA A 26 -2.34 8.78 -14.57
C ALA A 26 -2.47 7.36 -15.18
N ALA A 27 -1.94 6.34 -14.50
CA ALA A 27 -1.93 4.96 -14.99
C ALA A 27 -3.34 4.35 -15.14
N ASP A 28 -3.55 3.47 -16.11
CA ASP A 28 -4.78 2.69 -16.22
C ASP A 28 -4.71 1.37 -15.43
N THR A 29 -5.85 0.69 -15.32
CA THR A 29 -5.95 -0.64 -14.67
C THR A 29 -4.99 -1.66 -15.29
N ALA A 30 -4.72 -1.55 -16.60
CA ALA A 30 -3.76 -2.41 -17.30
C ALA A 30 -2.30 -2.14 -16.86
N ASP A 31 -1.93 -0.87 -16.68
CA ASP A 31 -0.57 -0.47 -16.31
C ASP A 31 -0.19 -0.92 -14.90
N VAL A 32 -1.18 -1.03 -14.02
CA VAL A 32 -0.99 -1.49 -12.62
C VAL A 32 -1.26 -2.99 -12.46
N ARG A 33 -1.40 -3.74 -13.57
CA ARG A 33 -1.72 -5.17 -13.52
C ARG A 33 -0.68 -5.99 -12.78
N TRP A 34 0.59 -5.60 -12.82
CA TRP A 34 1.67 -6.25 -12.06
C TRP A 34 1.43 -6.23 -10.55
N LEU A 35 0.75 -5.20 -10.04
CA LEU A 35 0.34 -5.09 -8.64
C LEU A 35 -1.05 -5.72 -8.41
N LEU A 36 -1.96 -5.55 -9.38
CA LEU A 36 -3.34 -6.00 -9.30
C LEU A 36 -3.49 -7.52 -9.37
N ALA A 37 -2.75 -8.19 -10.27
CA ALA A 37 -2.83 -9.63 -10.50
C ALA A 37 -2.45 -10.47 -9.27
N PRO A 38 -1.28 -10.28 -8.61
CA PRO A 38 -0.95 -11.04 -7.42
C PRO A 38 -1.91 -10.74 -6.27
N ASN A 39 -2.38 -9.49 -6.16
CA ASN A 39 -3.37 -9.12 -5.16
C ASN A 39 -4.72 -9.82 -5.41
N ASN A 40 -5.16 -9.92 -6.66
CA ASN A 40 -6.36 -10.67 -7.03
C ASN A 40 -6.23 -12.15 -6.69
N ALA A 41 -5.09 -12.78 -6.99
CA ALA A 41 -4.84 -14.17 -6.65
C ALA A 41 -4.95 -14.43 -5.13
N LEU A 42 -4.44 -13.50 -4.30
CA LEU A 42 -4.63 -13.58 -2.85
C LEU A 42 -6.11 -13.50 -2.46
N VAL A 43 -6.89 -12.63 -3.11
CA VAL A 43 -8.33 -12.51 -2.85
C VAL A 43 -9.10 -13.76 -3.26
N GLU A 44 -8.80 -14.34 -4.44
CA GLU A 44 -9.39 -15.61 -4.88
C GLU A 44 -9.17 -16.73 -3.86
N VAL A 45 -7.96 -16.83 -3.32
CA VAL A 45 -7.63 -17.79 -2.25
C VAL A 45 -8.41 -17.48 -0.96
N LEU A 46 -8.38 -16.24 -0.48
CA LEU A 46 -9.00 -15.84 0.79
C LEU A 46 -10.53 -15.93 0.79
N LEU A 47 -11.15 -15.75 -0.37
CA LEU A 47 -12.61 -15.73 -0.53
C LEU A 47 -13.15 -16.98 -1.24
N SER A 48 -12.26 -17.88 -1.68
CA SER A 48 -12.63 -19.06 -2.48
C SER A 48 -13.51 -18.67 -3.68
N SER A 49 -13.10 -17.62 -4.39
CA SER A 49 -13.81 -17.06 -5.54
C SER A 49 -12.99 -17.20 -6.82
N GLY A 50 -13.68 -17.21 -7.96
CA GLY A 50 -13.04 -17.12 -9.28
C GLY A 50 -13.23 -15.73 -9.88
N SER A 51 -12.23 -15.28 -10.64
CA SER A 51 -12.28 -14.01 -11.35
C SER A 51 -11.88 -14.11 -12.82
N GLU A 52 -12.32 -13.11 -13.58
CA GLU A 52 -11.93 -12.92 -14.98
C GLU A 52 -11.40 -11.50 -15.18
N PHE A 53 -10.26 -11.37 -15.86
CA PHE A 53 -9.72 -10.06 -16.18
C PHE A 53 -10.41 -9.48 -17.42
N VAL A 54 -11.17 -8.39 -17.23
CA VAL A 54 -11.83 -7.66 -18.30
C VAL A 54 -11.04 -6.36 -18.58
N PRO A 55 -10.48 -6.17 -19.79
CA PRO A 55 -9.77 -4.94 -20.16
C PRO A 55 -10.60 -3.68 -19.91
N GLY A 56 -9.99 -2.65 -19.35
CA GLY A 56 -10.65 -1.40 -18.97
C GLY A 56 -11.51 -1.46 -17.70
N ARG A 57 -11.81 -2.66 -17.18
CA ARG A 57 -12.65 -2.85 -15.98
C ARG A 57 -11.88 -3.41 -14.78
N GLY A 58 -10.98 -4.37 -15.02
CA GLY A 58 -10.22 -5.06 -13.95
C GLY A 58 -10.65 -6.51 -13.77
N TYR A 59 -10.37 -7.09 -12.61
CA TYR A 59 -10.77 -8.47 -12.28
C TYR A 59 -12.21 -8.49 -11.77
N VAL A 60 -13.10 -9.10 -12.54
CA VAL A 60 -14.52 -9.26 -12.19
C VAL A 60 -14.67 -10.57 -11.43
N HIS A 61 -15.33 -10.54 -10.27
CA HIS A 61 -15.68 -11.72 -9.47
C HIS A 61 -17.20 -11.90 -9.49
N PRO A 62 -17.77 -12.68 -10.43
CA PRO A 62 -19.23 -12.79 -10.59
C PRO A 62 -19.92 -13.34 -9.34
N GLY A 63 -19.31 -14.33 -8.68
CA GLY A 63 -19.86 -14.94 -7.46
C GLY A 63 -19.86 -14.03 -6.23
N LEU A 64 -19.06 -12.96 -6.25
CA LEU A 64 -19.00 -11.96 -5.18
C LEU A 64 -19.71 -10.65 -5.56
N GLY A 65 -20.04 -10.45 -6.83
CA GLY A 65 -20.63 -9.20 -7.33
C GLY A 65 -19.69 -8.00 -7.24
N ILE A 66 -18.36 -8.21 -7.25
CA ILE A 66 -17.37 -7.14 -7.12
C ILE A 66 -16.45 -7.05 -8.34
N VAL A 67 -15.83 -5.89 -8.50
CA VAL A 67 -14.75 -5.66 -9.47
C VAL A 67 -13.53 -5.13 -8.72
N ILE A 68 -12.38 -5.76 -8.93
CA ILE A 68 -11.09 -5.34 -8.41
C ILE A 68 -10.36 -4.60 -9.53
N ASP A 69 -10.39 -3.27 -9.45
CA ASP A 69 -9.78 -2.35 -10.42
C ASP A 69 -8.54 -1.64 -9.85
N LYS A 70 -8.01 -0.64 -10.57
CA LYS A 70 -6.87 0.18 -10.13
C LYS A 70 -7.01 0.72 -8.70
N SER A 71 -8.21 1.14 -8.28
CA SER A 71 -8.44 1.68 -6.94
C SER A 71 -8.16 0.65 -5.85
N CYS A 72 -8.34 -0.62 -6.18
CA CYS A 72 -8.09 -1.77 -5.32
C CYS A 72 -6.71 -2.40 -5.55
N ALA A 73 -5.78 -1.75 -6.26
CA ALA A 73 -4.43 -2.29 -6.42
C ALA A 73 -3.54 -2.05 -5.18
N GLY A 74 -3.92 -1.14 -4.28
CA GLY A 74 -3.11 -0.80 -3.11
C GLY A 74 -1.89 0.10 -3.40
N GLY A 75 -1.73 0.61 -4.63
CA GLY A 75 -0.55 1.40 -5.02
C GLY A 75 -0.33 2.65 -4.15
N ASN A 76 -1.41 3.33 -3.76
CA ASN A 76 -1.32 4.47 -2.84
C ASN A 76 -0.74 4.08 -1.47
N PHE A 77 -1.20 2.96 -0.91
CA PHE A 77 -0.68 2.43 0.34
C PHE A 77 0.79 2.02 0.21
N GLY A 78 1.17 1.39 -0.91
CA GLY A 78 2.55 1.04 -1.19
C GLY A 78 3.49 2.25 -1.25
N LEU A 79 3.09 3.30 -1.98
CA LEU A 79 3.85 4.55 -2.04
C LEU A 79 4.02 5.19 -0.65
N LEU A 80 2.94 5.22 0.15
CA LEU A 80 3.01 5.72 1.52
C LEU A 80 3.89 4.84 2.41
N SER A 81 3.85 3.52 2.24
CA SER A 81 4.69 2.58 2.99
C SER A 81 6.17 2.82 2.70
N VAL A 82 6.56 3.00 1.43
CA VAL A 82 7.94 3.35 1.06
C VAL A 82 8.35 4.67 1.71
N LEU A 83 7.48 5.69 1.65
CA LEU A 83 7.74 7.00 2.22
C LEU A 83 7.97 6.90 3.74
N VAL A 84 7.08 6.23 4.47
CA VAL A 84 7.16 6.05 5.92
C VAL A 84 8.39 5.23 6.33
N LEU A 85 8.64 4.10 5.67
CA LEU A 85 9.78 3.24 6.00
C LEU A 85 11.10 3.98 5.74
N THR A 86 11.22 4.68 4.61
CA THR A 86 12.45 5.40 4.26
C THR A 86 12.68 6.61 5.16
N THR A 87 11.64 7.40 5.48
CA THR A 87 11.79 8.52 6.43
C THR A 87 12.13 8.04 7.84
N THR A 88 11.54 6.94 8.30
CA THR A 88 11.89 6.32 9.59
C THR A 88 13.36 5.90 9.62
N TYR A 89 13.83 5.24 8.56
CA TYR A 89 15.24 4.87 8.43
C TYR A 89 16.17 6.09 8.46
N LEU A 90 15.88 7.12 7.64
CA LEU A 90 16.66 8.36 7.59
C LEU A 90 16.74 9.05 8.95
N TRP A 91 15.64 9.03 9.71
CA TRP A 91 15.56 9.60 11.06
C TRP A 91 16.40 8.83 12.09
N GLN A 92 16.53 7.51 11.95
CA GLN A 92 17.22 6.67 12.93
C GLN A 92 18.69 6.41 12.61
N ARG A 93 19.05 6.34 11.33
CA ARG A 93 20.38 5.92 10.82
C ARG A 93 21.11 7.01 10.02
N GLY A 94 20.45 8.12 9.69
CA GLY A 94 21.05 9.24 8.96
C GLY A 94 20.93 9.16 7.43
N PRO A 95 21.61 10.06 6.70
CA PRO A 95 21.27 10.43 5.32
C PRO A 95 21.79 9.46 4.24
N ARG A 96 22.05 8.19 4.56
CA ARG A 96 22.58 7.18 3.63
C ARG A 96 21.55 6.08 3.35
N PRO A 97 20.39 6.39 2.73
CA PRO A 97 19.37 5.40 2.45
C PRO A 97 19.71 4.53 1.24
N ALA A 98 20.65 4.94 0.37
CA ALA A 98 20.86 4.32 -0.95
C ALA A 98 21.10 2.79 -0.88
N LEU A 99 21.80 2.32 0.15
CA LEU A 99 22.06 0.89 0.35
C LEU A 99 20.85 0.11 0.88
N VAL A 100 19.94 0.78 1.58
CA VAL A 100 18.81 0.16 2.29
C VAL A 100 17.49 0.39 1.53
N LEU A 101 17.43 1.39 0.65
CA LEU A 101 16.26 1.73 -0.15
C LEU A 101 15.76 0.54 -1.00
N PRO A 102 16.61 -0.25 -1.69
CA PRO A 102 16.15 -1.45 -2.38
C PRO A 102 15.48 -2.44 -1.43
N ALA A 103 16.03 -2.63 -0.22
CA ALA A 103 15.45 -3.53 0.78
C ALA A 103 14.10 -3.00 1.31
N LEU A 104 13.96 -1.68 1.52
CA LEU A 104 12.68 -1.07 1.94
C LEU A 104 11.62 -1.15 0.85
N LEU A 105 12.00 -0.96 -0.42
CA LEU A 105 11.12 -1.17 -1.57
C LEU A 105 10.66 -2.63 -1.64
N LEU A 106 11.60 -3.57 -1.54
CA LEU A 106 11.31 -5.00 -1.53
C LEU A 106 10.43 -5.42 -0.35
N LEU A 107 10.53 -4.75 0.80
CA LEU A 107 9.65 -4.98 1.95
C LEU A 107 8.26 -4.36 1.75
N SER A 108 8.19 -3.17 1.14
CA SER A 108 6.92 -2.46 0.93
C SER A 108 5.99 -3.17 -0.04
N TYR A 109 6.52 -3.90 -1.02
CA TYR A 109 5.73 -4.61 -2.02
C TYR A 109 4.88 -5.75 -1.42
N PRO A 110 5.43 -6.76 -0.71
CA PRO A 110 4.64 -7.81 -0.07
C PRO A 110 3.72 -7.24 1.01
N LEU A 111 4.14 -6.19 1.73
CA LEU A 111 3.26 -5.50 2.68
C LEU A 111 2.04 -4.90 1.97
N THR A 112 2.24 -4.30 0.80
CA THR A 112 1.14 -3.76 -0.03
C THR A 112 0.17 -4.86 -0.43
N LEU A 113 0.67 -5.98 -0.94
CA LEU A 113 -0.17 -7.11 -1.36
C LEU A 113 -0.97 -7.67 -0.18
N PHE A 114 -0.31 -7.90 0.97
CA PHE A 114 -0.96 -8.46 2.16
C PHE A 114 -2.05 -7.54 2.70
N VAL A 115 -1.72 -6.27 2.95
CA VAL A 115 -2.65 -5.30 3.54
C VAL A 115 -3.83 -5.05 2.62
N ASN A 116 -3.58 -4.96 1.32
CA ASN A 116 -4.62 -4.67 0.36
C ASN A 116 -5.53 -5.89 0.09
N ALA A 117 -5.00 -7.11 0.08
CA ALA A 117 -5.82 -8.32 0.04
C ALA A 117 -6.70 -8.43 1.30
N ALA A 118 -6.15 -8.16 2.49
CA ALA A 118 -6.91 -8.13 3.74
C ALA A 118 -8.00 -7.04 3.71
N ARG A 119 -7.70 -5.87 3.15
CA ARG A 119 -8.66 -4.77 2.98
C ARG A 119 -9.83 -5.18 2.11
N ILE A 120 -9.58 -5.79 0.95
CA ILE A 120 -10.63 -6.25 0.03
C ILE A 120 -11.45 -7.38 0.65
N ALA A 121 -10.78 -8.41 1.18
CA ALA A 121 -11.47 -9.53 1.82
C ALA A 121 -12.33 -9.06 2.99
N GLY A 122 -11.81 -8.16 3.83
CA GLY A 122 -12.56 -7.55 4.93
C GLY A 122 -13.79 -6.78 4.46
N ALA A 123 -13.67 -5.98 3.39
CA ALA A 123 -14.80 -5.25 2.83
C ALA A 123 -15.90 -6.19 2.30
N VAL A 124 -15.53 -7.27 1.60
CA VAL A 124 -16.48 -8.26 1.08
C VAL A 124 -17.20 -8.98 2.22
N ARG A 125 -16.46 -9.46 3.22
CA ARG A 125 -17.05 -10.15 4.38
C ARG A 125 -17.97 -9.22 5.18
N LEU A 126 -17.58 -7.96 5.37
CA LEU A 126 -18.41 -6.97 6.05
C LEU A 126 -19.72 -6.72 5.28
N GLY A 127 -19.65 -6.62 3.95
CA GLY A 127 -20.83 -6.46 3.09
C GLY A 127 -21.76 -7.68 3.11
N GLN A 128 -21.23 -8.90 3.31
CA GLN A 128 -22.04 -10.11 3.46
C GLN A 128 -22.73 -10.19 4.84
N LEU A 129 -22.15 -9.59 5.88
CA LEU A 129 -22.70 -9.62 7.25
C LEU A 129 -23.73 -8.52 7.51
N LEU A 130 -23.62 -7.39 6.80
CA LEU A 130 -24.50 -6.25 7.01
C LEU A 130 -25.68 -6.24 6.04
N PRO A 131 -26.89 -5.88 6.50
CA PRO A 131 -28.00 -5.57 5.60
C PRO A 131 -27.60 -4.47 4.61
N PRO A 132 -28.10 -4.48 3.35
CA PRO A 132 -27.77 -3.45 2.36
C PRO A 132 -28.04 -2.01 2.84
N ALA A 133 -29.06 -1.82 3.69
CA ALA A 133 -29.38 -0.53 4.30
C ALA A 133 -28.31 -0.01 5.27
N LEU A 134 -27.45 -0.90 5.79
CA LEU A 134 -26.37 -0.61 6.73
C LEU A 134 -24.97 -0.76 6.08
N ALA A 135 -24.90 -0.99 4.76
CA ALA A 135 -23.66 -1.06 3.99
C ALA A 135 -23.48 0.16 3.04
N PRO A 136 -23.51 1.41 3.54
CA PRO A 136 -23.32 2.59 2.71
C PRO A 136 -21.86 2.73 2.24
N GLY A 137 -21.65 3.45 1.13
CA GLY A 137 -20.31 3.65 0.54
C GLY A 137 -19.26 4.21 1.51
N TRP A 138 -19.65 5.06 2.46
CA TRP A 138 -18.73 5.60 3.46
C TRP A 138 -18.13 4.52 4.37
N LEU A 139 -18.86 3.42 4.63
CA LEU A 139 -18.35 2.33 5.47
C LEU A 139 -17.19 1.61 4.79
N HIS A 140 -17.28 1.43 3.47
CA HIS A 140 -16.20 0.87 2.66
C HIS A 140 -14.94 1.76 2.67
N GLU A 141 -15.13 3.07 2.57
CA GLU A 141 -14.03 4.05 2.65
C GLU A 141 -13.40 4.07 4.05
N ALA A 142 -14.22 4.13 5.10
CA ALA A 142 -13.78 4.14 6.49
C ALA A 142 -13.01 2.85 6.83
N GLN A 143 -13.53 1.69 6.44
CA GLN A 143 -12.85 0.41 6.63
C GLN A 143 -11.48 0.40 5.93
N GLY A 144 -11.42 0.87 4.68
CA GLY A 144 -10.15 0.98 3.95
C GLY A 144 -9.14 1.89 4.65
N ALA A 145 -9.57 3.08 5.08
CA ALA A 145 -8.74 4.04 5.78
C ALA A 145 -8.20 3.48 7.11
N LEU A 146 -9.07 2.83 7.89
CA LEU A 146 -8.68 2.22 9.17
C LEU A 146 -7.65 1.11 8.99
N VAL A 147 -7.87 0.20 8.03
CA VAL A 147 -6.92 -0.88 7.73
C VAL A 147 -5.57 -0.31 7.30
N TYR A 148 -5.56 0.63 6.36
CA TYR A 148 -4.31 1.23 5.88
C TYR A 148 -3.58 2.01 6.97
N LEU A 149 -4.28 2.83 7.77
CA LEU A 149 -3.66 3.57 8.86
C LEU A 149 -3.07 2.63 9.91
N PHE A 150 -3.81 1.59 10.30
CA PHE A 150 -3.33 0.59 11.25
C PHE A 150 -2.02 -0.05 10.78
N PHE A 151 -1.96 -0.52 9.54
CA PHE A 151 -0.75 -1.16 9.02
C PHE A 151 0.41 -0.19 8.75
N LEU A 152 0.14 1.05 8.37
CA LEU A 152 1.19 2.08 8.27
C LEU A 152 1.82 2.37 9.63
N VAL A 153 0.99 2.53 10.68
CA VAL A 153 1.47 2.74 12.04
C VAL A 153 2.24 1.52 12.54
N ALA A 154 1.72 0.31 12.30
CA ALA A 154 2.39 -0.93 12.67
C ALA A 154 3.76 -1.05 11.98
N ALA A 155 3.85 -0.76 10.68
CA ALA A 155 5.10 -0.78 9.94
C ALA A 155 6.11 0.26 10.45
N TYR A 156 5.65 1.48 10.76
CA TYR A 156 6.45 2.51 11.41
C TYR A 156 7.01 2.03 12.77
N VAL A 157 6.14 1.53 13.64
CA VAL A 157 6.53 1.07 14.99
C VAL A 157 7.50 -0.12 14.89
N ALA A 158 7.21 -1.10 14.04
CA ALA A 158 8.06 -2.26 13.84
C ALA A 158 9.46 -1.86 13.37
N LEU A 159 9.57 -1.04 12.32
CA LEU A 159 10.86 -0.59 11.82
C LEU A 159 11.60 0.23 12.88
N ARG A 160 10.88 1.11 13.59
CA ARG A 160 11.46 1.93 14.66
C ARG A 160 12.07 1.08 15.79
N GLN A 161 11.44 -0.04 16.15
CA GLN A 161 11.92 -0.95 17.19
C GLN A 161 13.09 -1.82 16.69
N LEU A 162 13.05 -2.27 15.43
CA LEU A 162 14.12 -3.07 14.83
C LEU A 162 15.39 -2.26 14.55
N LEU A 163 15.27 -0.94 14.38
CA LEU A 163 16.37 -0.02 14.15
C LEU A 163 16.49 0.98 15.30
N PRO A 164 16.98 0.59 16.49
CA PRO A 164 17.23 1.56 17.56
C PRO A 164 18.12 2.70 17.04
N LYS A 165 17.81 3.94 17.47
CA LYS A 165 18.59 5.12 17.08
C LYS A 165 20.06 4.87 17.41
N THR A 166 20.94 5.04 16.42
CA THR A 166 22.37 5.10 16.70
C THR A 166 22.64 6.28 17.62
N ALA A 167 23.33 6.03 18.75
CA ALA A 167 23.77 7.09 19.65
C ALA A 167 24.57 8.11 18.84
N SER A 168 24.16 9.37 18.88
CA SER A 168 24.90 10.47 18.28
C SER A 168 26.23 10.61 19.03
N HIS A 169 27.32 10.11 18.43
CA HIS A 169 28.68 10.51 18.76
C HIS A 169 29.01 11.84 18.08
#